data_AF-A0A2V4E326-F1
#
_entry.id   AF-A0A2V4E326-F1
#
_cell.length_a   1.000
_cell.length_b   1.000
_cell.length_c   1.000
_cell.angle_alpha   90.00
_cell.angle_beta   90.00
_cell.angle_gamma   90.00
#
_symmetry.space_group_name_H-M   'P 1'
#
loop_
_entity.id
_entity.type
_entity.pdbx_description
1 polymer ?
#
loop_
_entity_poly.entity_id
_entity_poly.type
_entity_poly.pdbx_seq_one_letter_code
_entity_poly.pdbx_strand_id
1 'polypeptide(L)'
;MSQKFCTLITEHGAALLANATALGVPLKLTKMGVGDGNGDATTPNAAQTHLIHEVYQAQINTLTTDENNPKQIIAELIIPEHQGGWFINEIGLYDENNTLIAVGNCPATYKPQLPEGCGRTQVIRMIVAVDNASVVELKIDPAVVLASRQYVDNLIINKLAIHEKSTNHPNATTSSKGFVQLNSATNSTIESQAATPKAVRDAYEYARYSDQKAQAAYDHASAAHNRIDPIVDKFRMSEFESQVYSGDKRHIFVVRNDGIAGVYNTYKNEFSWFFNQDGWCGGFIEAPRVGGLDQFVKDRVLPVGIPQPWPSDHLPAGWLECNGSPFNVNQFPKLAAVYPWGTLPDLRGLFIRGKDNGRLLDPNRGILTYQGDAIRNIFGTFVAADDNDHRCPPTGAFHSIGVGGSGTGGGSKEWVIEMDASRVVPVAHENRPQNIAFVYIVKAE
;
A
#
# COMPACT_ATOMS: atom_id res chain seq x y z
N MET A 1 22.80 -56.30 93.21
CA MET A 1 21.91 -57.42 92.78
C MET A 1 22.70 -58.29 91.83
N SER A 2 22.88 -59.58 92.15
CA SER A 2 23.57 -60.54 91.27
C SER A 2 22.83 -60.65 89.94
N GLN A 3 23.47 -60.28 88.83
CA GLN A 3 22.89 -60.36 87.49
C GLN A 3 22.67 -61.84 87.15
N LYS A 4 21.42 -62.27 86.95
CA LYS A 4 21.07 -63.70 86.74
C LYS A 4 21.45 -64.22 85.35
N PHE A 5 21.56 -63.33 84.37
CA PHE A 5 21.95 -63.65 83.01
C PHE A 5 23.04 -62.68 82.56
N CYS A 6 24.09 -63.21 81.96
CA CYS A 6 25.21 -62.43 81.46
C CYS A 6 25.74 -63.03 80.15
N THR A 7 26.37 -62.17 79.37
CA THR A 7 27.17 -62.56 78.22
C THR A 7 28.62 -62.30 78.57
N LEU A 8 29.50 -63.27 78.32
CA LEU A 8 30.93 -63.17 78.53
C LEU A 8 31.66 -63.44 77.21
N ILE A 9 32.73 -62.68 76.98
CA ILE A 9 33.69 -62.96 75.91
C ILE A 9 34.61 -64.07 76.42
N THR A 10 34.86 -65.10 75.60
CA THR A 10 35.78 -66.19 75.94
C THR A 10 37.22 -65.71 75.89
N GLU A 11 38.17 -66.41 76.52
CA GLU A 11 39.60 -66.08 76.45
C GLU A 11 40.11 -66.08 75.00
N HIS A 12 39.61 -67.02 74.17
CA HIS A 12 39.87 -67.07 72.74
C HIS A 12 39.25 -65.88 71.98
N GLY A 13 38.01 -65.51 72.30
CA GLY A 13 37.34 -64.36 71.71
C GLY A 13 38.03 -63.05 72.04
N ALA A 14 38.50 -62.88 73.28
CA ALA A 14 39.25 -61.71 73.71
C ALA A 14 40.59 -61.60 72.98
N ALA A 15 41.30 -62.73 72.80
CA ALA A 15 42.54 -62.77 72.03
C ALA A 15 42.33 -62.43 70.54
N LEU A 16 41.26 -62.94 69.92
CA LEU A 16 40.92 -62.65 68.53
C LEU A 16 40.46 -61.20 68.32
N LEU A 17 39.68 -60.64 69.25
CA LEU A 17 39.29 -59.22 69.22
C LEU A 17 40.50 -58.29 69.44
N ALA A 18 41.43 -58.66 70.32
CA ALA A 18 42.69 -57.94 70.51
C ALA A 18 43.57 -57.99 69.24
N ASN A 19 43.67 -59.16 68.59
CA ASN A 19 44.38 -59.32 67.32
C ASN A 19 43.73 -58.51 66.18
N ALA A 20 42.40 -58.51 66.09
CA ALA A 20 41.67 -57.71 65.10
C ALA A 20 41.95 -56.21 65.27
N THR A 21 42.02 -55.75 66.52
CA THR A 21 42.39 -54.37 66.87
C THR A 21 43.84 -54.06 66.51
N ALA A 22 44.77 -54.98 66.77
CA ALA A 22 46.20 -54.78 66.52
C ALA A 22 46.58 -54.83 65.03
N LEU A 23 45.91 -55.69 64.24
CA LEU A 23 46.17 -55.88 62.81
C LEU A 23 45.33 -54.97 61.91
N GLY A 24 44.29 -54.32 62.45
CA GLY A 24 43.36 -53.50 61.67
C GLY A 24 42.46 -54.30 60.72
N VAL A 25 42.39 -55.63 60.90
CA VAL A 25 41.50 -56.52 60.15
C VAL A 25 40.32 -56.85 61.05
N PRO A 26 39.09 -56.45 60.68
CA PRO A 26 37.91 -56.74 61.49
C PRO A 26 37.67 -58.25 61.68
N LEU A 27 37.27 -58.65 62.88
CA LEU A 27 36.84 -60.00 63.17
C LEU A 27 35.48 -60.25 62.53
N LYS A 28 35.37 -61.32 61.73
CA LYS A 28 34.13 -61.70 61.06
C LYS A 28 33.33 -62.66 61.92
N LEU A 29 32.20 -62.20 62.42
CA LEU A 29 31.23 -63.02 63.12
C LEU A 29 30.24 -63.57 62.10
N THR A 30 30.14 -64.89 62.01
CA THR A 30 29.40 -65.54 60.91
C THR A 30 28.25 -66.40 61.38
N LYS A 31 28.35 -66.99 62.57
CA LYS A 31 27.35 -67.93 63.08
C LYS A 31 26.98 -67.65 64.52
N MET A 32 25.76 -68.00 64.87
CA MET A 32 25.29 -68.10 66.25
C MET A 32 24.81 -69.52 66.50
N GLY A 33 25.12 -70.03 67.69
CA GLY A 33 24.65 -71.32 68.18
C GLY A 33 23.82 -71.17 69.43
N VAL A 34 23.00 -72.18 69.69
CA VAL A 34 22.17 -72.31 70.88
C VAL A 34 22.31 -73.72 71.44
N GLY A 35 22.30 -73.83 72.76
CA GLY A 35 22.47 -75.08 73.49
C GLY A 35 21.43 -75.26 74.59
N ASP A 36 21.19 -76.50 74.97
CA ASP A 36 20.28 -76.87 76.07
C ASP A 36 21.02 -77.09 77.40
N GLY A 37 22.36 -77.00 77.42
CA GLY A 37 23.16 -77.14 78.64
C GLY A 37 23.03 -78.49 79.34
N ASN A 38 22.66 -79.57 78.61
CA ASN A 38 22.28 -80.88 79.17
C ASN A 38 21.05 -80.84 80.09
N GLY A 39 20.17 -79.85 79.91
CA GLY A 39 18.91 -79.71 80.65
C GLY A 39 18.98 -78.83 81.90
N ASP A 40 20.18 -78.38 82.31
CA ASP A 40 20.41 -77.53 83.48
C ASP A 40 20.74 -76.08 83.11
N ALA A 41 20.56 -75.17 84.06
CA ALA A 41 20.95 -73.76 83.89
C ALA A 41 22.48 -73.63 83.83
N THR A 42 22.99 -73.07 82.73
CA THR A 42 24.43 -72.91 82.53
C THR A 42 24.93 -71.59 83.10
N THR A 43 26.16 -71.61 83.65
CA THR A 43 26.88 -70.40 84.05
C THR A 43 28.02 -70.19 83.05
N PRO A 44 28.00 -69.09 82.26
CA PRO A 44 29.05 -68.81 81.29
C PRO A 44 30.43 -68.73 81.95
N ASN A 45 31.43 -69.36 81.35
CA ASN A 45 32.81 -69.38 81.81
C ASN A 45 33.73 -68.91 80.68
N ALA A 46 34.62 -67.96 80.97
CA ALA A 46 35.55 -67.39 79.99
C ALA A 46 36.48 -68.44 79.35
N ALA A 47 36.79 -69.54 80.04
CA ALA A 47 37.61 -70.62 79.52
C ALA A 47 36.86 -71.60 78.59
N GLN A 48 35.57 -71.38 78.30
CA GLN A 48 34.81 -72.26 77.39
C GLN A 48 35.30 -72.14 75.94
N THR A 49 35.55 -73.29 75.32
CA THR A 49 35.87 -73.40 73.88
C THR A 49 34.67 -73.82 73.03
N HIS A 50 33.67 -74.45 73.65
CA HIS A 50 32.41 -74.87 73.05
C HIS A 50 31.26 -74.71 74.06
N LEU A 51 30.03 -74.66 73.56
CA LEU A 51 28.82 -74.78 74.39
C LEU A 51 28.78 -76.16 75.08
N ILE A 52 28.17 -76.24 76.26
CA ILE A 52 28.12 -77.48 77.06
C ILE A 52 27.37 -78.59 76.30
N HIS A 53 26.27 -78.24 75.63
CA HIS A 53 25.58 -79.10 74.67
C HIS A 53 24.89 -78.23 73.60
N GLU A 54 25.53 -78.11 72.44
CA GLU A 54 24.99 -77.37 71.29
C GLU A 54 23.92 -78.19 70.57
N VAL A 55 22.75 -77.59 70.35
CA VAL A 55 21.61 -78.23 69.68
C VAL A 55 21.29 -77.63 68.31
N TYR A 56 21.70 -76.39 68.05
CA TYR A 56 21.50 -75.75 66.75
C TYR A 56 22.51 -74.63 66.50
N GLN A 57 23.00 -74.52 65.27
CA GLN A 57 23.91 -73.47 64.81
C GLN A 57 23.52 -73.01 63.41
N ALA A 58 23.47 -71.69 63.17
CA ALA A 58 23.17 -71.13 61.85
C ALA A 58 23.84 -69.76 61.65
N GLN A 59 23.77 -69.25 60.42
CA GLN A 59 24.29 -67.91 60.09
C GLN A 59 23.51 -66.82 60.82
N ILE A 60 24.20 -65.74 61.20
CA ILE A 60 23.60 -64.58 61.86
C ILE A 60 22.69 -63.84 60.87
N ASN A 61 21.48 -63.45 61.29
CA ASN A 61 20.52 -62.71 60.45
C ASN A 61 20.88 -61.23 60.36
N THR A 62 21.22 -60.61 61.50
CA THR A 62 21.64 -59.22 61.57
C THR A 62 22.71 -59.05 62.65
N LEU A 63 23.65 -58.16 62.40
CA LEU A 63 24.61 -57.68 63.39
C LEU A 63 24.54 -56.16 63.37
N THR A 64 24.08 -55.57 64.47
CA THR A 64 23.95 -54.12 64.59
C THR A 64 24.65 -53.64 65.86
N THR A 65 25.10 -52.39 65.85
CA THR A 65 25.53 -51.70 67.08
C THR A 65 24.32 -51.07 67.74
N ASP A 66 24.23 -51.14 69.07
CA ASP A 66 23.17 -50.44 69.81
C ASP A 66 23.30 -48.93 69.62
N GLU A 67 22.22 -48.27 69.17
CA GLU A 67 22.15 -46.82 68.98
C GLU A 67 22.38 -46.05 70.29
N ASN A 68 22.01 -46.63 71.43
CA ASN A 68 22.19 -46.01 72.74
C ASN A 68 23.55 -46.31 73.38
N ASN A 69 24.23 -47.39 72.95
CA ASN A 69 25.51 -47.84 73.49
C ASN A 69 26.44 -48.36 72.38
N PRO A 70 27.26 -47.50 71.75
CA PRO A 70 28.15 -47.89 70.64
C PRO A 70 29.21 -48.96 70.99
N LYS A 71 29.36 -49.32 72.27
CA LYS A 71 30.22 -50.41 72.76
C LYS A 71 29.51 -51.76 72.87
N GLN A 72 28.28 -51.87 72.40
CA GLN A 72 27.51 -53.12 72.39
C GLN A 72 27.18 -53.51 70.96
N ILE A 73 27.49 -54.76 70.64
CA ILE A 73 27.04 -55.41 69.40
C ILE A 73 25.86 -56.32 69.73
N ILE A 74 24.83 -56.27 68.88
CA ILE A 74 23.63 -57.10 68.96
C ILE A 74 23.68 -58.04 67.78
N ALA A 75 23.91 -59.32 68.04
CA ALA A 75 23.81 -60.38 67.06
C ALA A 75 22.43 -61.03 67.15
N GLU A 76 21.70 -61.07 66.03
CA GLU A 76 20.39 -61.70 65.97
C GLU A 76 20.44 -63.01 65.17
N LEU A 77 19.88 -64.06 65.75
CA LEU A 77 19.61 -65.33 65.08
C LEU A 77 18.10 -65.57 65.02
N ILE A 78 17.58 -65.84 63.85
CA ILE A 78 16.20 -66.30 63.64
C ILE A 78 16.24 -67.82 63.50
N ILE A 79 15.61 -68.51 64.45
CA ILE A 79 15.40 -69.97 64.38
C ILE A 79 14.06 -70.20 63.67
N PRO A 80 14.05 -70.84 62.49
CA PRO A 80 12.83 -71.13 61.74
C PRO A 80 11.88 -72.07 62.50
N GLU A 81 10.62 -72.13 62.06
CA GLU A 81 9.58 -72.98 62.64
C GLU A 81 9.85 -74.50 62.56
N HIS A 82 10.67 -74.94 61.60
CA HIS A 82 11.03 -76.34 61.41
C HIS A 82 12.21 -76.83 62.24
N GLN A 83 12.88 -75.93 62.98
CA GLN A 83 13.98 -76.25 63.89
C GLN A 83 13.52 -76.06 65.35
N GLY A 84 13.62 -77.09 66.19
CA GLY A 84 13.15 -77.07 67.58
C GLY A 84 13.13 -78.46 68.23
N GLY A 85 12.42 -78.59 69.35
CA GLY A 85 12.34 -79.80 70.17
C GLY A 85 13.26 -79.80 71.39
N TRP A 86 13.84 -78.65 71.74
CA TRP A 86 14.86 -78.50 72.79
C TRP A 86 14.67 -77.20 73.58
N PHE A 87 15.24 -77.17 74.80
CA PHE A 87 15.33 -75.97 75.62
C PHE A 87 16.53 -75.13 75.21
N ILE A 88 16.40 -73.81 75.32
CA ILE A 88 17.48 -72.87 75.10
C ILE A 88 17.96 -72.37 76.46
N ASN A 89 19.17 -72.76 76.84
CA ASN A 89 19.81 -72.40 78.10
C ASN A 89 21.10 -71.62 77.89
N GLU A 90 21.80 -71.86 76.77
CA GLU A 90 23.05 -71.18 76.40
C GLU A 90 23.02 -70.68 74.95
N ILE A 91 23.73 -69.59 74.70
CA ILE A 91 23.86 -68.95 73.40
C ILE A 91 25.35 -68.72 73.13
N GLY A 92 25.82 -69.11 71.95
CA GLY A 92 27.20 -68.96 71.50
C GLY A 92 27.29 -68.09 70.25
N LEU A 93 28.35 -67.29 70.16
CA LEU A 93 28.68 -66.48 69.00
C LEU A 93 30.01 -66.94 68.41
N TYR A 94 30.04 -67.19 67.10
CA TYR A 94 31.17 -67.84 66.43
C TYR A 94 31.73 -67.01 65.28
N ASP A 95 33.04 -67.12 65.07
CA ASP A 95 33.74 -66.57 63.91
C ASP A 95 33.64 -67.47 62.66
N GLU A 96 34.30 -67.09 61.56
CA GLU A 96 34.38 -67.88 60.33
C GLU A 96 35.06 -69.25 60.48
N ASN A 97 35.92 -69.42 61.49
CA ASN A 97 36.66 -70.65 61.79
C ASN A 97 35.93 -71.53 62.81
N ASN A 98 34.68 -71.19 63.17
CA ASN A 98 33.89 -71.89 64.18
C ASN A 98 34.46 -71.81 65.61
N THR A 99 35.27 -70.78 65.89
CA THR A 99 35.80 -70.48 67.23
C THR A 99 34.74 -69.76 68.06
N LEU A 100 34.50 -70.21 69.29
CA LEU A 100 33.55 -69.57 70.20
C LEU A 100 34.12 -68.24 70.72
N ILE A 101 33.53 -67.13 70.29
CA ILE A 101 33.96 -65.76 70.62
C ILE A 101 33.29 -65.25 71.89
N ALA A 102 31.99 -65.51 72.02
CA ALA A 102 31.24 -65.12 73.20
C ALA A 102 30.23 -66.22 73.56
N VAL A 103 29.96 -66.34 74.86
CA VAL A 103 28.99 -67.26 75.43
C VAL A 103 28.10 -66.51 76.40
N GLY A 104 26.80 -66.77 76.35
CA GLY A 104 25.83 -66.19 77.27
C GLY A 104 24.84 -67.24 77.75
N ASN A 105 24.29 -67.01 78.94
CA ASN A 105 23.16 -67.79 79.42
C ASN A 105 21.85 -67.02 79.22
N CYS A 106 20.77 -67.76 79.00
CA CYS A 106 19.44 -67.20 78.84
C CYS A 106 18.43 -67.94 79.74
N PRO A 107 17.28 -67.32 80.07
CA PRO A 107 16.21 -68.03 80.76
C PRO A 107 15.76 -69.23 79.92
N ALA A 108 15.68 -70.40 80.57
CA ALA A 108 15.26 -71.65 79.95
C ALA A 108 13.95 -71.46 79.17
N THR A 109 14.05 -71.53 77.84
CA THR A 109 12.92 -71.30 76.94
C THR A 109 12.76 -72.50 76.03
N TYR A 110 11.60 -73.15 76.06
CA TYR A 110 11.32 -74.26 75.17
C TYR A 110 10.97 -73.78 73.76
N LYS A 111 11.67 -74.30 72.75
CA LYS A 111 11.39 -74.04 71.35
C LYS A 111 10.69 -75.26 70.73
N PRO A 112 9.37 -75.24 70.50
CA PRO A 112 8.68 -76.36 69.88
C PRO A 112 9.06 -76.51 68.40
N GLN A 113 8.94 -77.74 67.90
CA GLN A 113 9.05 -78.11 66.49
C GLN A 113 7.67 -78.41 65.89
N LEU A 114 7.50 -78.21 64.58
CA LEU A 114 6.26 -78.45 63.84
C LEU A 114 5.55 -79.80 64.17
N PRO A 115 6.24 -80.96 64.31
CA PRO A 115 5.61 -82.22 64.68
C PRO A 115 4.91 -82.25 66.04
N GLU A 116 5.24 -81.33 66.95
CA GLU A 116 4.62 -81.19 68.27
C GLU A 116 3.32 -80.35 68.23
N GLY A 117 2.87 -79.95 67.03
CA GLY A 117 1.62 -79.21 66.82
C GLY A 117 1.75 -77.69 66.97
N CYS A 118 2.96 -77.16 67.19
CA CYS A 118 3.23 -75.72 67.31
C CYS A 118 4.52 -75.33 66.59
N GLY A 119 4.40 -74.70 65.40
CA GLY A 119 5.52 -74.07 64.70
C GLY A 119 5.69 -72.64 65.19
N ARG A 120 6.79 -72.36 65.91
CA ARG A 120 7.14 -71.01 66.37
C ARG A 120 8.41 -70.56 65.65
N THR A 121 8.45 -69.35 65.11
CA THR A 121 9.73 -68.71 64.73
C THR A 121 10.24 -67.95 65.94
N GLN A 122 11.49 -68.20 66.35
CA GLN A 122 12.06 -67.58 67.54
C GLN A 122 13.26 -66.73 67.15
N VAL A 123 13.24 -65.46 67.54
CA VAL A 123 14.38 -64.56 67.39
C VAL A 123 15.17 -64.58 68.70
N ILE A 124 16.46 -64.88 68.61
CA ILE A 124 17.41 -64.83 69.72
C ILE A 124 18.34 -63.66 69.47
N ARG A 125 18.50 -62.80 70.48
CA ARG A 125 19.39 -61.64 70.44
C ARG A 125 20.47 -61.82 71.47
N MET A 126 21.72 -61.88 71.04
CA MET A 126 22.88 -61.90 71.92
C MET A 126 23.51 -60.52 71.93
N ILE A 127 23.55 -59.90 73.11
CA ILE A 127 24.20 -58.61 73.32
C ILE A 127 25.59 -58.88 73.90
N VAL A 128 26.63 -58.42 73.20
CA VAL A 128 28.02 -58.56 73.62
C VAL A 128 28.62 -57.17 73.78
N ALA A 129 29.22 -56.90 74.94
CA ALA A 129 29.96 -55.67 75.17
C ALA A 129 31.39 -55.82 74.67
N VAL A 130 31.83 -54.93 73.79
CA VAL A 130 33.16 -54.90 73.17
C VAL A 130 33.83 -53.54 73.39
N ASP A 131 35.16 -53.50 73.45
CA ASP A 131 35.89 -52.24 73.65
C ASP A 131 35.77 -51.28 72.45
N ASN A 132 35.69 -51.83 71.23
CA ASN A 132 35.45 -51.09 70.00
C ASN A 132 34.57 -51.89 69.05
N ALA A 133 33.36 -51.42 68.74
CA ALA A 133 32.48 -52.11 67.80
C ALA A 133 32.96 -52.06 66.34
N SER A 134 33.88 -51.14 66.00
CA SER A 134 34.43 -51.00 64.63
C SER A 134 35.38 -52.12 64.23
N VAL A 135 35.83 -52.96 65.18
CA VAL A 135 36.72 -54.10 64.90
C VAL A 135 35.96 -55.37 64.53
N VAL A 136 34.64 -55.28 64.34
CA VAL A 136 33.79 -56.41 63.95
C VAL A 136 33.13 -56.08 62.60
N GLU A 137 33.33 -56.94 61.60
CA GLU A 137 32.72 -56.78 60.28
C GLU A 137 31.55 -57.76 60.10
N LEU A 138 30.42 -57.21 59.64
CA LEU A 138 29.24 -57.97 59.28
C LEU A 138 29.31 -58.39 57.81
N LYS A 139 29.29 -59.70 57.55
CA LYS A 139 29.06 -60.25 56.21
C LYS A 139 27.77 -61.05 56.21
N ILE A 140 26.69 -60.45 55.72
CA ILE A 140 25.43 -61.16 55.44
C ILE A 140 25.44 -61.59 53.97
N ASP A 141 25.01 -62.83 53.70
CA ASP A 141 24.55 -63.23 52.37
C ASP A 141 23.01 -63.14 52.32
N PRO A 142 22.44 -62.08 51.73
CA PRO A 142 21.00 -61.86 51.72
C PRO A 142 20.24 -62.88 50.84
N ALA A 143 20.91 -63.79 50.13
CA ALA A 143 20.24 -64.82 49.34
C ALA A 143 19.70 -66.00 50.19
N VAL A 144 20.18 -66.17 51.43
CA VAL A 144 19.89 -67.35 52.26
C VAL A 144 19.09 -67.00 53.53
N VAL A 145 18.77 -65.72 53.75
CA VAL A 145 18.23 -65.23 55.03
C VAL A 145 16.81 -64.65 54.87
N LEU A 146 15.93 -64.96 55.82
CA LEU A 146 14.57 -64.40 55.91
C LEU A 146 14.60 -62.92 56.33
N ALA A 147 14.08 -62.02 55.49
CA ALA A 147 13.93 -60.61 55.81
C ALA A 147 12.73 -60.36 56.76
N SER A 148 12.88 -59.45 57.72
CA SER A 148 11.76 -59.03 58.57
C SER A 148 10.79 -58.14 57.80
N ARG A 149 9.50 -58.17 58.16
CA ARG A 149 8.48 -57.29 57.56
C ARG A 149 8.83 -55.81 57.68
N GLN A 150 9.35 -55.40 58.84
CA GLN A 150 9.76 -54.02 59.11
C GLN A 150 10.88 -53.54 58.17
N TYR A 151 11.83 -54.42 57.83
CA TYR A 151 12.88 -54.09 56.86
C TYR A 151 12.30 -53.77 55.48
N VAL A 152 11.33 -54.57 55.02
CA VAL A 152 10.65 -54.38 53.73
C VAL A 152 9.82 -53.08 53.72
N ASP A 153 9.03 -52.84 54.78
CA ASP A 153 8.20 -51.63 54.88
C ASP A 153 9.06 -50.36 54.86
N ASN A 154 10.17 -50.33 55.61
CA ASN A 154 11.10 -49.21 55.63
C ASN A 154 11.77 -48.98 54.26
N LEU A 155 12.13 -50.04 53.54
CA LEU A 155 12.72 -49.95 52.21
C LEU A 155 11.73 -49.35 51.20
N ILE A 156 10.47 -49.78 51.24
CA ILE A 156 9.40 -49.29 50.36
C ILE A 156 9.15 -47.80 50.61
N ILE A 157 8.99 -47.39 51.87
CA ILE A 157 8.75 -45.98 52.24
C ILE A 157 9.88 -45.09 51.73
N ASN A 158 11.14 -45.49 51.98
CA ASN A 158 12.29 -44.70 51.56
C ASN A 158 12.39 -44.58 50.02
N LYS A 159 12.14 -45.66 49.28
CA LYS A 159 12.22 -45.65 47.81
C LYS A 159 11.07 -44.84 47.18
N LEU A 160 9.85 -44.93 47.70
CA LEU A 160 8.70 -44.13 47.22
C LEU A 160 8.90 -42.63 47.48
N ALA A 161 9.37 -42.27 48.68
CA ALA A 161 9.63 -40.87 49.02
C ALA A 161 10.71 -40.23 48.13
N ILE A 162 11.72 -41.03 47.72
CA ILE A 162 12.73 -40.59 46.74
C ILE A 162 12.12 -40.46 45.35
N HIS A 163 11.29 -41.41 44.92
CA HIS A 163 10.68 -41.39 43.59
C HIS A 163 9.72 -40.21 43.39
N GLU A 164 8.88 -39.89 44.39
CA GLU A 164 7.95 -38.75 44.36
C GLU A 164 8.67 -37.41 44.09
N LYS A 165 9.87 -37.25 44.65
CA LYS A 165 10.70 -36.05 44.45
C LYS A 165 11.64 -36.15 43.26
N SER A 166 11.68 -37.30 42.58
CA SER A 166 12.56 -37.52 41.44
C SER A 166 11.96 -36.93 40.17
N THR A 167 12.82 -36.34 39.36
CA THR A 167 12.49 -35.90 37.99
C THR A 167 13.08 -36.84 36.95
N ASN A 168 13.55 -38.03 37.37
CA ASN A 168 14.22 -39.01 36.53
C ASN A 168 13.21 -39.86 35.75
N HIS A 169 12.39 -39.20 34.94
CA HIS A 169 11.49 -39.82 33.98
C HIS A 169 11.93 -39.45 32.57
N PRO A 170 11.69 -40.31 31.56
CA PRO A 170 12.00 -39.97 30.18
C PRO A 170 11.23 -38.72 29.74
N ASN A 171 11.89 -37.89 28.91
CA ASN A 171 11.23 -36.79 28.24
C ASN A 171 10.17 -37.34 27.27
N ALA A 172 9.06 -36.61 27.13
CA ALA A 172 8.07 -36.95 26.12
C ALA A 172 8.63 -36.74 24.71
N THR A 173 8.17 -37.56 23.79
CA THR A 173 8.37 -37.39 22.35
C THR A 173 7.02 -37.35 21.66
N THR A 174 7.00 -37.06 20.37
CA THR A 174 5.77 -37.13 19.54
C THR A 174 5.17 -38.53 19.47
N SER A 175 5.91 -39.57 19.86
CA SER A 175 5.50 -40.98 19.80
C SER A 175 5.43 -41.66 21.17
N SER A 176 5.96 -41.06 22.24
CA SER A 176 6.05 -41.67 23.57
C SER A 176 5.72 -40.67 24.69
N LYS A 177 4.94 -41.12 25.68
CA LYS A 177 4.58 -40.31 26.86
C LYS A 177 5.81 -40.09 27.76
N GLY A 178 5.91 -38.91 28.37
CA GLY A 178 6.99 -38.52 29.29
C GLY A 178 6.78 -37.12 29.87
N PHE A 179 7.79 -36.53 30.51
CA PHE A 179 7.73 -35.12 30.94
C PHE A 179 8.01 -34.16 29.77
N VAL A 180 7.28 -33.04 29.75
CA VAL A 180 7.39 -32.01 28.72
C VAL A 180 7.81 -30.69 29.37
N GLN A 181 8.74 -29.97 28.74
CA GLN A 181 9.07 -28.61 29.14
C GLN A 181 8.20 -27.60 28.36
N LEU A 182 7.75 -26.56 29.05
CA LEU A 182 6.91 -25.52 28.45
C LEU A 182 7.76 -24.41 27.81
N ASN A 183 7.35 -23.95 26.64
CA ASN A 183 7.99 -22.85 25.92
C ASN A 183 6.95 -21.80 25.49
N SER A 184 7.28 -20.52 25.68
CA SER A 184 6.40 -19.38 25.33
C SER A 184 6.81 -18.64 24.05
N ALA A 185 7.80 -19.13 23.32
CA ALA A 185 8.19 -18.58 22.02
C ALA A 185 7.17 -18.97 20.94
N THR A 186 6.80 -18.02 20.07
CA THR A 186 5.84 -18.21 18.97
C THR A 186 6.48 -18.71 17.67
N ASN A 187 7.82 -18.80 17.63
CA ASN A 187 8.62 -19.19 16.47
C ASN A 187 9.65 -20.29 16.80
N SER A 188 9.44 -21.05 17.88
CA SER A 188 10.33 -22.15 18.26
C SER A 188 10.23 -23.30 17.27
N THR A 189 11.37 -23.91 16.93
CA THR A 189 11.47 -25.13 16.12
C THR A 189 11.71 -26.38 16.97
N ILE A 190 11.70 -26.26 18.30
CA ILE A 190 11.97 -27.36 19.23
C ILE A 190 10.74 -28.26 19.37
N GLU A 191 10.88 -29.55 19.06
CA GLU A 191 9.79 -30.54 19.13
C GLU A 191 9.66 -31.23 20.50
N SER A 192 10.66 -31.10 21.38
CA SER A 192 10.65 -31.69 22.73
C SER A 192 9.96 -30.79 23.78
N GLN A 193 9.25 -29.74 23.35
CA GLN A 193 8.63 -28.75 24.22
C GLN A 193 7.18 -28.48 23.80
N ALA A 194 6.30 -28.19 24.76
CA ALA A 194 4.93 -27.80 24.48
C ALA A 194 4.77 -26.28 24.54
N ALA A 195 3.92 -25.75 23.65
CA ALA A 195 3.54 -24.35 23.66
C ALA A 195 2.71 -24.01 24.91
N THR A 196 3.00 -22.86 25.55
CA THR A 196 2.15 -22.34 26.63
C THR A 196 0.86 -21.70 26.07
N PRO A 197 -0.21 -21.57 26.87
CA PRO A 197 -1.39 -20.78 26.49
C PRO A 197 -1.05 -19.34 26.06
N LYS A 198 0.02 -18.76 26.62
CA LYS A 198 0.54 -17.46 26.21
C LYS A 198 1.06 -17.49 24.77
N ALA A 199 1.92 -18.45 24.40
CA ALA A 199 2.42 -18.57 23.03
C ALA A 199 1.27 -18.73 22.02
N VAL A 200 0.26 -19.55 22.35
CA VAL A 200 -0.91 -19.75 21.50
C VAL A 200 -1.70 -18.45 21.33
N ARG A 201 -1.96 -17.72 22.42
CA ARG A 201 -2.64 -16.42 22.37
C ARG A 201 -1.85 -15.39 21.54
N ASP A 202 -0.55 -15.26 21.79
CA ASP A 202 0.28 -14.26 21.12
C ASP A 202 0.37 -14.56 19.60
N ALA A 203 0.42 -15.84 19.21
CA ALA A 203 0.33 -16.25 17.80
C ALA A 203 -1.05 -15.94 17.17
N TYR A 204 -2.14 -16.19 17.91
CA TYR A 204 -3.50 -15.85 17.48
C TYR A 204 -3.70 -14.34 17.31
N GLU A 205 -3.20 -13.53 18.25
CA GLU A 205 -3.27 -12.07 18.18
C GLU A 205 -2.49 -11.53 16.97
N TYR A 206 -1.30 -12.07 16.69
CA TYR A 206 -0.54 -11.72 15.49
C TYR A 206 -1.31 -12.06 14.20
N ALA A 207 -1.90 -13.26 14.12
CA ALA A 207 -2.71 -13.66 12.97
C ALA A 207 -3.93 -12.74 12.78
N ARG A 208 -4.66 -12.45 13.87
CA ARG A 208 -5.80 -11.52 13.85
C ARG A 208 -5.39 -10.10 13.43
N TYR A 209 -4.25 -9.60 13.91
CA TYR A 209 -3.71 -8.31 13.50
C TYR A 209 -3.39 -8.28 11.99
N SER A 210 -2.75 -9.34 11.48
CA SER A 210 -2.44 -9.47 10.05
C SER A 210 -3.70 -9.53 9.20
N ASP A 211 -4.73 -10.26 9.62
CA ASP A 211 -6.02 -10.35 8.94
C ASP A 211 -6.72 -8.98 8.86
N GLN A 212 -6.74 -8.24 9.98
CA GLN A 212 -7.26 -6.86 10.00
C GLN A 212 -6.49 -5.93 9.06
N LYS A 213 -5.16 -6.06 8.98
CA LYS A 213 -4.35 -5.29 8.03
C LYS A 213 -4.64 -5.67 6.58
N ALA A 214 -4.84 -6.95 6.29
CA ALA A 214 -5.21 -7.42 4.96
C ALA A 214 -6.60 -6.91 4.54
N GLN A 215 -7.59 -6.96 5.44
CA GLN A 215 -8.92 -6.41 5.20
C GLN A 215 -8.86 -4.90 4.96
N ALA A 216 -8.13 -4.15 5.79
CA ALA A 216 -7.97 -2.72 5.59
C ALA A 216 -7.29 -2.40 4.25
N ALA A 217 -6.27 -3.17 3.85
CA ALA A 217 -5.62 -3.01 2.54
C ALA A 217 -6.59 -3.30 1.39
N TYR A 218 -7.42 -4.35 1.51
CA TYR A 218 -8.49 -4.65 0.55
C TYR A 218 -9.51 -3.51 0.47
N ASP A 219 -9.98 -2.99 1.60
CA ASP A 219 -10.95 -1.89 1.66
C ASP A 219 -10.36 -0.62 1.04
N HIS A 220 -9.09 -0.31 1.32
CA HIS A 220 -8.39 0.82 0.70
C HIS A 220 -8.22 0.65 -0.80
N ALA A 221 -7.86 -0.55 -1.28
CA ALA A 221 -7.72 -0.86 -2.69
C ALA A 221 -9.08 -0.79 -3.42
N SER A 222 -10.13 -1.35 -2.82
CA SER A 222 -11.51 -1.29 -3.34
C SER A 222 -12.02 0.15 -3.39
N ALA A 223 -11.80 0.93 -2.31
CA ALA A 223 -12.16 2.34 -2.30
C ALA A 223 -11.36 3.16 -3.34
N ALA A 224 -10.08 2.85 -3.56
CA ALA A 224 -9.29 3.48 -4.61
C ALA A 224 -9.81 3.11 -6.01
N HIS A 225 -10.11 1.83 -6.23
CA HIS A 225 -10.71 1.34 -7.47
C HIS A 225 -12.04 2.05 -7.76
N ASN A 226 -12.95 2.11 -6.79
CA ASN A 226 -14.24 2.79 -6.93
C ASN A 226 -14.11 4.30 -7.21
N ARG A 227 -13.01 4.95 -6.78
CA ARG A 227 -12.72 6.36 -7.14
C ARG A 227 -12.13 6.50 -8.54
N ILE A 228 -11.35 5.52 -9.00
CA ILE A 228 -10.67 5.54 -10.30
C ILE A 228 -11.61 5.11 -11.42
N ASP A 229 -12.49 4.13 -11.19
CA ASP A 229 -13.43 3.58 -12.18
C ASP A 229 -14.21 4.66 -12.97
N PRO A 230 -14.86 5.66 -12.34
CA PRO A 230 -15.54 6.72 -13.08
C PRO A 230 -14.59 7.67 -13.83
N ILE A 231 -13.31 7.73 -13.44
CA ILE A 231 -12.30 8.52 -14.13
C ILE A 231 -11.85 7.78 -15.40
N VAL A 232 -11.56 6.47 -15.31
CA VAL A 232 -11.13 5.66 -16.47
C VAL A 232 -12.26 5.38 -17.46
N ASP A 233 -13.53 5.47 -17.03
CA ASP A 233 -14.66 5.47 -17.97
C ASP A 233 -14.70 6.74 -18.82
N LYS A 234 -14.27 7.88 -18.25
CA LYS A 234 -14.23 9.18 -18.94
C LYS A 234 -12.93 9.42 -19.71
N PHE A 235 -11.78 9.03 -19.16
CA PHE A 235 -10.47 9.25 -19.74
C PHE A 235 -9.89 7.92 -20.24
N ARG A 236 -9.71 7.80 -21.55
CA ARG A 236 -9.06 6.64 -22.16
C ARG A 236 -7.89 7.08 -23.00
N MET A 237 -6.83 6.29 -22.96
CA MET A 237 -5.67 6.45 -23.83
C MET A 237 -5.54 5.19 -24.67
N SER A 238 -5.40 5.38 -25.97
CA SER A 238 -5.03 4.33 -26.93
C SER A 238 -3.61 4.57 -27.42
N GLU A 239 -3.12 3.71 -28.31
CA GLU A 239 -1.79 3.85 -28.91
C GLU A 239 -1.59 5.19 -29.65
N PHE A 240 -2.66 5.72 -30.27
CA PHE A 240 -2.57 6.87 -31.18
C PHE A 240 -3.32 8.12 -30.70
N GLU A 241 -4.11 8.02 -29.63
CA GLU A 241 -4.93 9.14 -29.15
C GLU A 241 -5.32 9.05 -27.68
N SER A 242 -5.49 10.23 -27.08
CA SER A 242 -6.11 10.44 -25.77
C SER A 242 -7.54 10.94 -25.94
N GLN A 243 -8.47 10.37 -25.18
CA GLN A 243 -9.90 10.57 -25.33
C GLN A 243 -10.56 10.98 -24.01
N VAL A 244 -11.51 11.91 -24.07
CA VAL A 244 -12.39 12.29 -22.97
C VAL A 244 -13.85 12.14 -23.39
N TYR A 245 -14.58 11.22 -22.77
CA TYR A 245 -15.97 10.90 -23.12
C TYR A 245 -16.98 11.78 -22.38
N SER A 246 -18.04 12.18 -23.08
CA SER A 246 -19.28 12.63 -22.45
C SER A 246 -19.95 11.48 -21.68
N GLY A 247 -20.79 11.80 -20.70
CA GLY A 247 -21.46 10.77 -19.86
C GLY A 247 -22.33 9.78 -20.64
N ASP A 248 -22.84 10.19 -21.80
CA ASP A 248 -23.60 9.35 -22.73
C ASP A 248 -22.74 8.75 -23.88
N LYS A 249 -21.43 9.03 -23.88
CA LYS A 249 -20.45 8.60 -24.89
C LYS A 249 -20.79 9.02 -26.33
N ARG A 250 -21.66 10.02 -26.50
CA ARG A 250 -22.01 10.60 -27.83
C ARG A 250 -20.96 11.57 -28.35
N HIS A 251 -20.24 12.22 -27.45
CA HIS A 251 -19.18 13.17 -27.79
C HIS A 251 -17.88 12.74 -27.12
N ILE A 252 -16.79 12.83 -27.86
CA ILE A 252 -15.46 12.47 -27.38
C ILE A 252 -14.53 13.64 -27.71
N PHE A 253 -13.87 14.22 -26.72
CA PHE A 253 -12.73 15.08 -26.99
C PHE A 253 -11.53 14.21 -27.28
N VAL A 254 -10.90 14.37 -28.44
CA VAL A 254 -9.82 13.51 -28.92
C VAL A 254 -8.59 14.37 -29.17
N VAL A 255 -7.43 13.88 -28.73
CA VAL A 255 -6.10 14.41 -29.07
C VAL A 255 -5.29 13.27 -29.65
N ARG A 256 -4.91 13.39 -30.93
CA ARG A 256 -4.16 12.38 -31.69
C ARG A 256 -2.69 12.73 -31.83
N ASN A 257 -1.87 11.71 -32.06
CA ASN A 257 -0.42 11.86 -32.29
C ASN A 257 -0.08 12.58 -33.61
N ASP A 258 -1.01 12.67 -34.56
CA ASP A 258 -0.87 13.41 -35.83
C ASP A 258 -1.20 14.91 -35.70
N GLY A 259 -1.36 15.40 -34.47
CA GLY A 259 -1.62 16.81 -34.19
C GLY A 259 -3.08 17.23 -34.34
N ILE A 260 -4.00 16.29 -34.60
CA ILE A 260 -5.44 16.57 -34.62
C ILE A 260 -6.00 16.61 -33.20
N ALA A 261 -6.69 17.70 -32.84
CA ALA A 261 -7.40 17.83 -31.57
C ALA A 261 -8.80 18.42 -31.77
N GLY A 262 -9.83 17.79 -31.22
CA GLY A 262 -11.21 18.23 -31.46
C GLY A 262 -12.29 17.41 -30.75
N VAL A 263 -13.55 17.72 -31.05
CA VAL A 263 -14.71 16.98 -30.54
C VAL A 263 -15.26 16.07 -31.63
N TYR A 264 -15.15 14.77 -31.41
CA TYR A 264 -15.71 13.72 -32.24
C TYR A 264 -17.14 13.39 -31.81
N ASN A 265 -18.06 13.30 -32.77
CA ASN A 265 -19.43 12.86 -32.55
C ASN A 265 -19.58 11.41 -33.00
N THR A 266 -19.83 10.49 -32.06
CA THR A 266 -19.91 9.05 -32.37
C THR A 266 -21.18 8.68 -33.14
N TYR A 267 -22.26 9.46 -33.00
CA TYR A 267 -23.51 9.22 -33.71
C TYR A 267 -23.40 9.58 -35.20
N LYS A 268 -22.75 10.72 -35.50
CA LYS A 268 -22.51 11.17 -36.87
C LYS A 268 -21.27 10.56 -37.51
N ASN A 269 -20.41 9.94 -36.71
CA ASN A 269 -19.13 9.37 -37.12
C ASN A 269 -18.22 10.41 -37.81
N GLU A 270 -18.18 11.62 -37.26
CA GLU A 270 -17.39 12.75 -37.78
C GLU A 270 -16.93 13.66 -36.63
N PHE A 271 -15.90 14.48 -36.87
CA PHE A 271 -15.57 15.58 -35.98
C PHE A 271 -16.62 16.69 -36.10
N SER A 272 -17.24 17.07 -34.98
CA SER A 272 -18.06 18.28 -34.90
C SER A 272 -17.22 19.52 -35.20
N TRP A 273 -15.99 19.53 -34.67
CA TRP A 273 -14.92 20.45 -35.02
C TRP A 273 -13.57 19.87 -34.58
N PHE A 274 -12.49 20.32 -35.23
CA PHE A 274 -11.12 19.98 -34.85
C PHE A 274 -10.13 21.02 -35.35
N PHE A 275 -8.96 21.07 -34.72
CA PHE A 275 -7.76 21.71 -35.24
C PHE A 275 -6.80 20.64 -35.74
N ASN A 276 -6.15 20.87 -36.88
CA ASN A 276 -5.05 20.03 -37.35
C ASN A 276 -3.69 20.65 -36.99
N GLN A 277 -2.62 19.94 -37.29
CA GLN A 277 -1.24 20.40 -37.07
C GLN A 277 -0.87 21.71 -37.78
N ASP A 278 -1.57 22.08 -38.85
CA ASP A 278 -1.34 23.30 -39.63
C ASP A 278 -2.12 24.51 -39.08
N GLY A 279 -2.85 24.33 -37.97
CA GLY A 279 -3.69 25.36 -37.37
C GLY A 279 -5.02 25.59 -38.11
N TRP A 280 -5.35 24.76 -39.10
CA TRP A 280 -6.64 24.80 -39.77
C TRP A 280 -7.73 24.24 -38.84
N CYS A 281 -8.84 24.98 -38.75
CA CYS A 281 -10.04 24.53 -38.05
C CYS A 281 -11.00 23.87 -39.06
N GLY A 282 -11.22 22.58 -38.92
CA GLY A 282 -12.22 21.83 -39.67
C GLY A 282 -13.51 21.69 -38.89
N GLY A 283 -14.66 21.95 -39.50
CA GLY A 283 -15.98 21.89 -38.88
C GLY A 283 -16.88 23.05 -39.33
N PHE A 284 -18.18 22.96 -39.05
CA PHE A 284 -19.14 24.02 -39.38
C PHE A 284 -19.50 24.84 -38.14
N ILE A 285 -19.11 26.11 -38.13
CA ILE A 285 -19.55 27.09 -37.14
C ILE A 285 -20.29 28.20 -37.90
N GLU A 286 -21.58 28.38 -37.60
CA GLU A 286 -22.37 29.45 -38.19
C GLU A 286 -21.74 30.81 -37.86
N ALA A 287 -21.61 31.70 -38.83
CA ALA A 287 -21.00 33.03 -38.67
C ALA A 287 -21.49 33.83 -37.44
N PRO A 288 -22.80 33.82 -37.07
CA PRO A 288 -23.28 34.51 -35.87
C PRO A 288 -22.68 33.98 -34.55
N ARG A 289 -22.16 32.75 -34.54
CA ARG A 289 -21.56 32.10 -33.37
C ARG A 289 -20.06 32.39 -33.24
N VAL A 290 -19.46 33.07 -34.23
CA VAL A 290 -18.06 33.51 -34.19
C VAL A 290 -18.04 34.96 -33.72
N GLY A 291 -17.77 35.16 -32.42
CA GLY A 291 -17.69 36.49 -31.82
C GLY A 291 -16.71 37.40 -32.57
N GLY A 292 -17.15 38.59 -32.95
CA GLY A 292 -16.31 39.59 -33.63
C GLY A 292 -16.14 39.41 -35.14
N LEU A 293 -16.65 38.32 -35.75
CA LEU A 293 -16.53 38.11 -37.20
C LEU A 293 -17.25 39.21 -38.01
N ASP A 294 -18.44 39.63 -37.55
CA ASP A 294 -19.21 40.69 -38.21
C ASP A 294 -18.45 42.04 -38.18
N GLN A 295 -17.82 42.38 -37.05
CA GLN A 295 -17.00 43.59 -36.95
C GLN A 295 -15.74 43.50 -37.83
N PHE A 296 -15.06 42.34 -37.83
CA PHE A 296 -13.88 42.09 -38.66
C PHE A 296 -14.18 42.25 -40.16
N VAL A 297 -15.34 41.77 -40.61
CA VAL A 297 -15.79 41.94 -42.00
C VAL A 297 -16.18 43.39 -42.27
N LYS A 298 -16.90 44.05 -41.35
CA LYS A 298 -17.30 45.47 -41.48
C LYS A 298 -16.11 46.42 -41.63
N ASP A 299 -15.03 46.22 -40.90
CA ASP A 299 -13.85 47.08 -40.95
C ASP A 299 -13.07 46.97 -42.27
N ARG A 300 -13.34 45.93 -43.08
CA ARG A 300 -12.57 45.60 -44.30
C ARG A 300 -13.36 45.75 -45.59
N VAL A 301 -14.60 46.22 -45.55
CA VAL A 301 -15.48 46.36 -46.72
C VAL A 301 -15.90 47.82 -46.92
N LEU A 302 -16.06 48.24 -48.18
CA LEU A 302 -16.47 49.58 -48.58
C LEU A 302 -17.84 49.97 -47.98
N PRO A 303 -18.00 51.21 -47.45
CA PRO A 303 -19.28 51.72 -46.95
C PRO A 303 -20.37 51.71 -48.03
N VAL A 304 -21.59 51.40 -47.63
CA VAL A 304 -22.78 51.39 -48.49
C VAL A 304 -23.13 52.83 -48.90
N GLY A 305 -23.58 53.02 -50.15
CA GLY A 305 -24.07 54.32 -50.65
C GLY A 305 -23.03 55.25 -51.29
N ILE A 306 -21.78 54.81 -51.49
CA ILE A 306 -20.77 55.56 -52.24
C ILE A 306 -20.88 55.21 -53.74
N PRO A 307 -21.12 56.17 -54.65
CA PRO A 307 -21.08 55.92 -56.09
C PRO A 307 -19.67 55.54 -56.54
N GLN A 308 -19.53 54.39 -57.19
CA GLN A 308 -18.25 53.88 -57.71
C GLN A 308 -18.29 53.75 -59.23
N PRO A 309 -17.21 54.13 -59.95
CA PRO A 309 -17.12 53.93 -61.38
C PRO A 309 -16.96 52.44 -61.70
N TRP A 310 -17.86 51.90 -62.51
CA TRP A 310 -17.89 50.52 -62.97
C TRP A 310 -17.67 50.44 -64.49
N PRO A 311 -16.74 49.60 -64.97
CA PRO A 311 -16.30 49.61 -66.37
C PRO A 311 -17.24 48.90 -67.35
N SER A 312 -18.33 48.27 -66.89
CA SER A 312 -19.24 47.46 -67.70
C SER A 312 -20.70 47.90 -67.54
N ASP A 313 -21.51 47.61 -68.55
CA ASP A 313 -22.97 47.71 -68.53
C ASP A 313 -23.65 46.56 -67.76
N HIS A 314 -22.95 45.47 -67.49
CA HIS A 314 -23.41 44.37 -66.65
C HIS A 314 -23.12 44.65 -65.18
N LEU A 315 -24.18 44.92 -64.41
CA LEU A 315 -24.07 45.21 -62.99
C LEU A 315 -23.76 43.94 -62.17
N PRO A 316 -22.80 44.00 -61.23
CA PRO A 316 -22.58 42.91 -60.28
C PRO A 316 -23.80 42.75 -59.37
N ALA A 317 -24.07 41.50 -58.95
CA ALA A 317 -25.17 41.21 -58.04
C ALA A 317 -25.02 41.99 -56.72
N GLY A 318 -26.12 42.57 -56.21
CA GLY A 318 -26.10 43.40 -55.00
C GLY A 318 -25.63 44.84 -55.22
N TRP A 319 -25.59 45.31 -56.47
CA TRP A 319 -25.31 46.71 -56.80
C TRP A 319 -26.42 47.29 -57.68
N LEU A 320 -26.67 48.59 -57.53
CA LEU A 320 -27.64 49.35 -58.29
C LEU A 320 -26.95 50.48 -59.05
N GLU A 321 -27.39 50.74 -60.28
CA GLU A 321 -26.93 51.87 -61.07
C GLU A 321 -27.50 53.19 -60.54
N CYS A 322 -26.67 54.23 -60.51
CA CYS A 322 -27.07 55.61 -60.22
C CYS A 322 -27.74 56.25 -61.43
N ASN A 323 -28.93 55.78 -61.79
CA ASN A 323 -29.70 56.23 -62.96
C ASN A 323 -31.03 56.91 -62.60
N GLY A 324 -31.19 57.37 -61.35
CA GLY A 324 -32.44 57.97 -60.88
C GLY A 324 -33.49 56.97 -60.38
N SER A 325 -33.25 55.66 -60.50
CA SER A 325 -34.24 54.63 -60.16
C SER A 325 -34.60 54.64 -58.67
N PRO A 326 -35.88 54.34 -58.33
CA PRO A 326 -36.27 54.07 -56.96
C PRO A 326 -35.69 52.74 -56.49
N PHE A 327 -35.46 52.62 -55.18
CA PHE A 327 -35.11 51.37 -54.54
C PHE A 327 -36.00 51.11 -53.31
N ASN A 328 -36.14 49.84 -52.93
CA ASN A 328 -36.96 49.47 -51.79
C ASN A 328 -36.21 49.74 -50.47
N VAL A 329 -36.64 50.78 -49.76
CA VAL A 329 -36.03 51.20 -48.47
C VAL A 329 -36.12 50.16 -47.37
N ASN A 330 -37.13 49.27 -47.40
CA ASN A 330 -37.25 48.17 -46.44
C ASN A 330 -36.32 47.00 -46.78
N GLN A 331 -36.01 46.82 -48.06
CA GLN A 331 -35.12 45.75 -48.52
C GLN A 331 -33.65 46.14 -48.36
N PHE A 332 -33.33 47.43 -48.51
CA PHE A 332 -31.96 47.97 -48.42
C PHE A 332 -31.87 49.06 -47.35
N PRO A 333 -31.97 48.72 -46.06
CA PRO A 333 -32.00 49.68 -44.96
C PRO A 333 -30.70 50.48 -44.80
N LYS A 334 -29.54 49.90 -45.17
CA LYS A 334 -28.26 50.63 -45.09
C LYS A 334 -28.14 51.64 -46.23
N LEU A 335 -28.61 51.29 -47.43
CA LEU A 335 -28.71 52.25 -48.53
C LEU A 335 -29.71 53.37 -48.22
N ALA A 336 -30.84 53.04 -47.57
CA ALA A 336 -31.82 54.03 -47.12
C ALA A 336 -31.27 55.00 -46.06
N ALA A 337 -30.29 54.60 -45.26
CA ALA A 337 -29.63 55.52 -44.33
C ALA A 337 -28.82 56.62 -45.05
N VAL A 338 -28.33 56.34 -46.27
CA VAL A 338 -27.55 57.30 -47.09
C VAL A 338 -28.45 58.07 -48.06
N TYR A 339 -29.47 57.41 -48.61
CA TYR A 339 -30.48 58.01 -49.49
C TYR A 339 -31.89 57.86 -48.91
N PRO A 340 -32.28 58.64 -47.87
CA PRO A 340 -33.55 58.46 -47.15
C PRO A 340 -34.81 58.65 -48.01
N TRP A 341 -34.70 59.34 -49.13
CA TRP A 341 -35.79 59.59 -50.06
C TRP A 341 -36.07 58.42 -51.02
N GLY A 342 -35.31 57.32 -50.93
CA GLY A 342 -35.62 56.06 -51.64
C GLY A 342 -35.35 56.07 -53.14
N THR A 343 -34.63 57.06 -53.66
CA THR A 343 -34.21 57.13 -55.07
C THR A 343 -32.71 57.39 -55.18
N LEU A 344 -32.08 56.81 -56.19
CA LEU A 344 -30.66 57.05 -56.45
C LEU A 344 -30.48 58.36 -57.23
N PRO A 345 -29.32 59.04 -57.11
CA PRO A 345 -28.99 60.14 -58.01
C PRO A 345 -28.89 59.64 -59.45
N ASP A 346 -29.33 60.44 -60.42
CA ASP A 346 -29.04 60.16 -61.83
C ASP A 346 -27.70 60.82 -62.19
N LEU A 347 -26.67 59.99 -62.37
CA LEU A 347 -25.30 60.43 -62.63
C LEU A 347 -24.88 60.20 -64.09
N ARG A 348 -25.80 59.76 -64.94
CA ARG A 348 -25.51 59.49 -66.36
C ARG A 348 -25.16 60.79 -67.07
N GLY A 349 -23.97 60.84 -67.66
CA GLY A 349 -23.46 62.03 -68.35
C GLY A 349 -23.00 63.18 -67.44
N LEU A 350 -22.99 62.99 -66.11
CA LEU A 350 -22.59 64.03 -65.16
C LEU A 350 -21.16 63.83 -64.65
N PHE A 351 -20.48 64.95 -64.39
CA PHE A 351 -19.23 64.96 -63.63
C PHE A 351 -19.52 65.14 -62.14
N ILE A 352 -18.98 64.25 -61.30
CA ILE A 352 -19.01 64.45 -59.85
C ILE A 352 -17.92 65.43 -59.46
N ARG A 353 -18.26 66.40 -58.60
CA ARG A 353 -17.31 67.34 -57.99
C ARG A 353 -17.36 67.28 -56.47
N GLY A 354 -16.25 67.67 -55.84
CA GLY A 354 -16.22 67.88 -54.40
C GLY A 354 -17.13 69.05 -53.97
N LYS A 355 -17.82 68.88 -52.85
CA LYS A 355 -18.53 69.95 -52.15
C LYS A 355 -17.49 70.97 -51.66
N ASP A 356 -17.74 72.26 -51.92
CA ASP A 356 -16.81 73.35 -51.56
C ASP A 356 -16.46 73.38 -50.06
N ASN A 357 -17.47 73.16 -49.22
CA ASN A 357 -17.35 73.00 -47.77
C ASN A 357 -16.51 74.09 -47.07
N GLY A 358 -16.64 75.36 -47.51
CA GLY A 358 -15.99 76.51 -46.89
C GLY A 358 -14.71 76.98 -47.58
N ARG A 359 -14.35 76.41 -48.73
CA ARG A 359 -13.21 76.85 -49.55
C ARG A 359 -13.50 78.09 -50.41
N LEU A 360 -14.77 78.49 -50.52
CA LEU A 360 -15.26 79.70 -51.21
C LEU A 360 -15.11 79.69 -52.74
N LEU A 361 -14.89 78.52 -53.35
CA LEU A 361 -14.90 78.35 -54.81
C LEU A 361 -16.32 78.15 -55.36
N ASP A 362 -17.20 77.50 -54.60
CA ASP A 362 -18.64 77.35 -54.91
C ASP A 362 -19.48 77.29 -53.62
N PRO A 363 -19.59 78.41 -52.88
CA PRO A 363 -20.06 78.43 -51.50
C PRO A 363 -21.55 78.06 -51.33
N ASN A 364 -22.37 78.27 -52.36
CA ASN A 364 -23.83 78.09 -52.28
C ASN A 364 -24.31 76.72 -52.81
N ARG A 365 -23.40 75.82 -53.20
CA ARG A 365 -23.74 74.53 -53.81
C ARG A 365 -24.25 73.52 -52.79
N GLY A 366 -25.46 72.96 -52.98
CA GLY A 366 -25.97 71.85 -52.17
C GLY A 366 -25.35 70.49 -52.53
N ILE A 367 -25.35 69.52 -51.60
CA ILE A 367 -24.99 68.12 -51.91
C ILE A 367 -26.06 67.56 -52.86
N LEU A 368 -25.64 66.79 -53.89
CA LEU A 368 -26.51 66.20 -54.92
C LEU A 368 -27.36 67.21 -55.72
N THR A 369 -26.92 68.45 -55.84
CA THR A 369 -27.59 69.46 -56.69
C THR A 369 -26.96 69.51 -58.08
N TYR A 370 -27.79 69.57 -59.11
CA TYR A 370 -27.36 69.71 -60.51
C TYR A 370 -26.81 71.11 -60.78
N GLN A 371 -25.82 71.18 -61.66
CA GLN A 371 -25.28 72.42 -62.20
C GLN A 371 -25.08 72.24 -63.71
N GLY A 372 -25.63 73.15 -64.51
CA GLY A 372 -25.40 73.16 -65.96
C GLY A 372 -23.96 73.54 -66.30
N ASP A 373 -23.58 73.28 -67.55
CA ASP A 373 -22.29 73.69 -68.07
C ASP A 373 -22.19 75.22 -68.11
N ALA A 374 -20.98 75.71 -67.82
CA ALA A 374 -20.68 77.13 -67.92
C ALA A 374 -19.24 77.27 -68.41
N ILE A 375 -19.03 78.19 -69.33
CA ILE A 375 -17.71 78.69 -69.69
C ILE A 375 -17.44 80.01 -68.97
N ARG A 376 -16.16 80.35 -68.78
CA ARG A 376 -15.84 81.72 -68.40
C ARG A 376 -16.22 82.68 -69.51
N ASN A 377 -16.48 83.94 -69.16
CA ASN A 377 -16.77 85.00 -70.11
C ASN A 377 -15.70 85.06 -71.21
N ILE A 378 -16.12 84.97 -72.47
CA ILE A 378 -15.27 85.22 -73.64
C ILE A 378 -15.55 86.65 -74.09
N PHE A 379 -14.55 87.52 -73.98
CA PHE A 379 -14.67 88.92 -74.39
C PHE A 379 -13.61 89.27 -75.43
N GLY A 380 -13.96 90.18 -76.32
CA GLY A 380 -13.04 90.80 -77.28
C GLY A 380 -13.70 92.03 -77.88
N THR A 381 -12.90 92.91 -78.46
CA THR A 381 -13.36 94.13 -79.11
C THR A 381 -12.91 94.15 -80.55
N PHE A 382 -13.75 94.71 -81.42
CA PHE A 382 -13.36 95.12 -82.76
C PHE A 382 -13.59 96.62 -82.88
N VAL A 383 -12.82 97.29 -83.73
CA VAL A 383 -12.99 98.73 -84.02
C VAL A 383 -13.81 98.84 -85.30
N ALA A 384 -15.03 99.38 -85.19
CA ALA A 384 -15.75 99.89 -86.35
C ALA A 384 -15.18 101.28 -86.66
N ALA A 385 -14.44 101.42 -87.76
CA ALA A 385 -13.94 102.72 -88.21
C ALA A 385 -14.82 103.21 -89.37
N ASP A 386 -15.39 104.42 -89.25
CA ASP A 386 -16.26 105.05 -90.26
C ASP A 386 -15.48 105.77 -91.39
N ASP A 387 -14.14 105.72 -91.37
CA ASP A 387 -13.32 106.53 -92.28
C ASP A 387 -12.53 105.66 -93.27
N ASN A 388 -12.49 106.14 -94.53
CA ASN A 388 -12.08 105.46 -95.77
C ASN A 388 -10.68 104.80 -95.83
N ASP A 389 -9.90 104.72 -94.74
CA ASP A 389 -8.53 104.17 -94.80
C ASP A 389 -8.00 103.45 -93.54
N HIS A 390 -8.86 102.96 -92.63
CA HIS A 390 -8.39 102.15 -91.49
C HIS A 390 -8.71 100.66 -91.64
N ARG A 391 -7.73 99.91 -92.15
CA ARG A 391 -7.70 98.43 -92.12
C ARG A 391 -7.37 97.93 -90.71
N CYS A 392 -8.38 97.83 -89.83
CA CYS A 392 -8.27 97.06 -88.59
C CYS A 392 -8.91 95.67 -88.80
N PRO A 393 -8.18 94.67 -89.33
CA PRO A 393 -8.75 93.34 -89.52
C PRO A 393 -9.07 92.72 -88.14
N PRO A 394 -10.27 92.18 -87.92
CA PRO A 394 -10.59 91.45 -86.70
C PRO A 394 -9.64 90.26 -86.51
N THR A 395 -9.23 90.01 -85.26
CA THR A 395 -8.30 88.92 -84.87
C THR A 395 -8.93 87.99 -83.84
N GLY A 396 -8.47 86.74 -83.79
CA GLY A 396 -8.96 85.74 -82.85
C GLY A 396 -10.32 85.15 -83.25
N ALA A 397 -11.25 85.08 -82.30
CA ALA A 397 -12.61 84.57 -82.53
C ALA A 397 -13.45 85.47 -83.44
N PHE A 398 -13.05 86.73 -83.66
CA PHE A 398 -13.73 87.62 -84.59
C PHE A 398 -13.07 87.52 -85.97
N HIS A 399 -13.88 87.45 -87.03
CA HIS A 399 -13.39 87.63 -88.40
C HIS A 399 -14.39 88.38 -89.27
N SER A 400 -13.91 88.94 -90.39
CA SER A 400 -14.78 89.58 -91.37
C SER A 400 -15.34 88.53 -92.33
N ILE A 401 -16.64 88.60 -92.62
CA ILE A 401 -17.35 87.72 -93.57
C ILE A 401 -17.81 88.44 -94.84
N GLY A 402 -17.59 89.75 -94.94
CA GLY A 402 -17.93 90.53 -96.13
C GLY A 402 -18.07 92.03 -95.87
N VAL A 403 -18.29 92.79 -96.96
CA VAL A 403 -18.62 94.21 -96.92
C VAL A 403 -20.10 94.36 -97.31
N GLY A 404 -20.91 94.93 -96.42
CA GLY A 404 -22.30 95.32 -96.70
C GLY A 404 -22.34 96.54 -97.63
N GLY A 405 -23.23 96.51 -98.63
CA GLY A 405 -23.26 97.47 -99.74
C GLY A 405 -23.69 98.90 -99.35
N SER A 406 -23.05 99.89 -99.99
CA SER A 406 -23.30 101.33 -99.81
C SER A 406 -24.70 101.77 -100.25
N GLY A 407 -25.32 102.63 -99.45
CA GLY A 407 -26.38 103.52 -99.91
C GLY A 407 -25.86 104.50 -100.97
N THR A 408 -26.72 104.83 -101.93
CA THR A 408 -26.41 105.66 -103.11
C THR A 408 -26.06 107.09 -102.69
N GLY A 409 -24.77 107.39 -102.60
CA GLY A 409 -24.23 108.75 -102.46
C GLY A 409 -23.52 109.00 -101.13
N GLY A 410 -22.18 108.83 -101.10
CA GLY A 410 -21.33 109.26 -99.98
C GLY A 410 -20.71 108.13 -99.15
N GLY A 411 -19.88 107.29 -99.78
CA GLY A 411 -18.72 106.56 -99.22
C GLY A 411 -18.62 106.18 -97.74
N SER A 412 -19.43 105.23 -97.28
CA SER A 412 -19.11 104.37 -96.12
C SER A 412 -19.23 102.88 -96.50
N LYS A 413 -18.25 102.07 -96.06
CA LYS A 413 -18.23 100.60 -96.23
C LYS A 413 -18.55 99.96 -94.89
N GLU A 414 -19.64 99.22 -94.80
CA GLU A 414 -20.00 98.48 -93.58
C GLU A 414 -19.28 97.13 -93.57
N TRP A 415 -18.48 96.85 -92.54
CA TRP A 415 -17.86 95.54 -92.36
C TRP A 415 -18.78 94.64 -91.55
N VAL A 416 -19.14 93.49 -92.11
CA VAL A 416 -19.83 92.45 -91.34
C VAL A 416 -18.77 91.63 -90.63
N ILE A 417 -18.78 91.71 -89.29
CA ILE A 417 -17.88 90.98 -88.41
C ILE A 417 -18.69 89.88 -87.72
N GLU A 418 -18.22 88.64 -87.86
CA GLU A 418 -18.79 87.47 -87.21
C GLU A 418 -17.91 87.05 -86.03
N MET A 419 -18.55 86.60 -84.96
CA MET A 419 -17.88 85.89 -83.87
C MET A 419 -17.99 84.38 -84.13
N ASP A 420 -16.86 83.74 -84.38
CA ASP A 420 -16.73 82.29 -84.47
C ASP A 420 -15.62 81.80 -83.51
N ALA A 421 -16.03 81.21 -82.39
CA ALA A 421 -15.13 80.68 -81.38
C ALA A 421 -14.33 79.45 -81.87
N SER A 422 -14.82 78.72 -82.87
CA SER A 422 -14.16 77.50 -83.40
C SER A 422 -12.75 77.76 -83.95
N ARG A 423 -12.48 79.03 -84.28
CA ARG A 423 -11.21 79.51 -84.81
C ARG A 423 -10.06 79.51 -83.79
N VAL A 424 -10.38 79.55 -82.50
CA VAL A 424 -9.38 79.67 -81.42
C VAL A 424 -9.52 78.58 -80.36
N VAL A 425 -10.66 77.89 -80.30
CA VAL A 425 -10.90 76.76 -79.39
C VAL A 425 -11.71 75.65 -80.08
N PRO A 426 -11.51 74.37 -79.73
CA PRO A 426 -12.41 73.31 -80.18
C PRO A 426 -13.84 73.56 -79.69
N VAL A 427 -14.82 73.41 -80.59
CA VAL A 427 -16.24 73.59 -80.26
C VAL A 427 -17.02 72.29 -80.42
N ALA A 428 -18.03 72.10 -79.58
CA ALA A 428 -18.99 71.00 -79.63
C ALA A 428 -20.36 71.50 -79.12
N HIS A 429 -21.41 70.68 -79.24
CA HIS A 429 -22.74 70.99 -78.71
C HIS A 429 -22.76 71.19 -77.18
N GLU A 430 -21.83 70.55 -76.45
CA GLU A 430 -21.69 70.62 -74.99
C GLU A 430 -20.25 71.02 -74.63
N ASN A 431 -20.09 71.93 -73.67
CA ASN A 431 -18.78 72.28 -73.14
C ASN A 431 -18.28 71.21 -72.15
N ARG A 432 -17.21 70.49 -72.51
CA ARG A 432 -16.67 69.39 -71.69
C ARG A 432 -15.16 69.22 -71.84
N PRO A 433 -14.45 68.81 -70.77
CA PRO A 433 -13.09 68.29 -70.90
C PRO A 433 -13.09 66.90 -71.55
N GLN A 434 -11.90 66.41 -71.95
CA GLN A 434 -11.74 65.01 -72.32
C GLN A 434 -12.14 64.10 -71.15
N ASN A 435 -12.92 63.06 -71.44
CA ASN A 435 -13.46 62.14 -70.43
C ASN A 435 -13.66 60.73 -71.00
N ILE A 436 -13.81 59.75 -70.10
CA ILE A 436 -14.17 58.36 -70.40
C ILE A 436 -15.42 58.00 -69.57
N ALA A 437 -16.35 57.25 -70.18
CA ALA A 437 -17.60 56.87 -69.54
C ALA A 437 -17.43 55.61 -68.69
N PHE A 438 -17.86 55.70 -67.43
CA PHE A 438 -18.07 54.58 -66.51
C PHE A 438 -19.52 54.61 -66.05
N VAL A 439 -20.08 53.44 -65.72
CA VAL A 439 -21.39 53.35 -65.06
C VAL A 439 -21.18 53.62 -63.58
N TYR A 440 -21.90 54.56 -62.98
CA TYR A 440 -21.84 54.77 -61.54
C TYR A 440 -22.76 53.79 -60.82
N ILE A 441 -22.22 52.99 -59.90
CA ILE A 441 -22.97 52.00 -59.13
C ILE A 441 -22.84 52.22 -57.63
N VAL A 442 -23.86 51.83 -56.87
CA VAL A 442 -23.87 51.83 -55.41
C VAL A 442 -24.21 50.44 -54.88
N LYS A 443 -23.61 50.07 -53.76
CA LYS A 443 -23.89 48.81 -53.10
C LYS A 443 -25.30 48.81 -52.52
N ALA A 444 -26.05 47.73 -52.73
CA ALA A 444 -27.42 47.56 -52.26
C ALA A 444 -27.42 46.61 -51.05
N GLU A 445 -27.47 47.18 -49.84
CA GLU A 445 -27.56 46.46 -48.57
C GLU A 445 -28.61 47.04 -47.62
#